data_AF-A0A1I5CTL3-F1
#
_entry.id   AF-A0A1I5CTL3-F1
#
_cell.length_a   1.000
_cell.length_b   1.000
_cell.length_c   1.000
_cell.angle_alpha   90.00
_cell.angle_beta   90.00
_cell.angle_gamma   90.00
#
_symmetry.space_group_name_H-M   'P 1'
#
loop_
_entity.id
_entity.type
_entity.pdbx_description
1 polymer ?
#
loop_
_entity_poly.entity_id
_entity_poly.type
_entity_poly.pdbx_seq_one_letter_code
_entity_poly.pdbx_strand_id
1 'polypeptide(L)'
;MTAHDLYTRTLSDYKSCLCSSPALTLRSYCRERHVNYHGMCLWLSRHGISIRELRPSSSVTTAKEPASSFSRLLPVCSSSSSSPDMLYGVTITFPDGVTVSIKQGSSFSVSRFIDRYNSKIQEEKSCLL
;
A
#
# COMPACT_ATOMS: atom_id res chain seq x y z
N MET A 1 -8.34 -21.20 23.02
CA MET A 1 -8.16 -20.38 21.81
C MET A 1 -7.35 -19.15 22.18
N THR A 2 -6.26 -18.86 21.46
CA THR A 2 -5.45 -17.67 21.76
C THR A 2 -6.12 -16.40 21.19
N ALA A 3 -5.82 -15.24 21.75
CA ALA A 3 -6.35 -13.96 21.24
C ALA A 3 -5.96 -13.73 19.76
N HIS A 4 -4.79 -14.22 19.35
CA HIS A 4 -4.32 -14.18 17.98
C HIS A 4 -5.24 -14.95 17.01
N ASP A 5 -5.63 -16.19 17.36
CA ASP A 5 -6.52 -17.01 16.54
C ASP A 5 -7.91 -16.39 16.41
N LEU A 6 -8.38 -15.78 17.50
CA LEU A 6 -9.66 -15.07 17.54
C LEU A 6 -9.68 -13.88 16.58
N TYR A 7 -8.65 -13.02 16.62
CA TYR A 7 -8.56 -11.86 15.73
C TYR A 7 -8.32 -12.27 14.27
N THR A 8 -7.51 -13.29 14.03
CA THR A 8 -7.26 -13.83 12.67
C THR A 8 -8.58 -14.33 12.05
N ARG A 9 -9.35 -15.11 12.79
CA ARG A 9 -10.66 -15.62 12.33
C ARG A 9 -11.66 -14.48 12.11
N THR A 10 -11.74 -13.56 13.07
CA THR A 10 -12.64 -12.39 12.98
C THR A 10 -12.34 -11.54 11.75
N LEU A 11 -11.05 -11.35 11.42
CA LEU A 11 -10.63 -10.60 10.24
C LEU A 11 -11.02 -11.31 8.95
N SER A 12 -10.82 -12.63 8.88
CA SER A 12 -11.20 -13.43 7.71
C SER A 12 -12.71 -13.37 7.46
N ASP A 13 -13.50 -13.59 8.50
CA ASP A 13 -14.96 -13.54 8.40
C ASP A 13 -15.44 -12.12 8.01
N TYR A 14 -14.82 -11.08 8.56
CA TYR A 14 -15.11 -9.68 8.19
C TYR A 14 -14.84 -9.41 6.71
N LYS A 15 -13.71 -9.91 6.15
CA LYS A 15 -13.41 -9.80 4.72
C LYS A 15 -14.48 -10.48 3.85
N SER A 16 -14.93 -11.67 4.24
CA SER A 16 -16.03 -12.36 3.56
C SER A 16 -17.34 -11.57 3.61
N CYS A 17 -17.67 -10.98 4.77
CA CYS A 17 -18.86 -10.14 4.91
C CYS A 17 -18.78 -8.85 4.07
N LEU A 18 -17.58 -8.28 3.88
CA LEU A 18 -17.40 -7.11 3.03
C LEU A 18 -17.71 -7.39 1.54
N CYS A 19 -17.51 -8.62 1.07
CA CYS A 19 -17.92 -9.02 -0.29
C CYS A 19 -19.44 -8.97 -0.47
N SER A 20 -20.21 -9.34 0.56
CA SER A 20 -21.68 -9.30 0.53
C SER A 20 -22.25 -7.93 0.93
N SER A 21 -21.51 -7.14 1.72
CA SER A 21 -21.99 -5.88 2.32
C SER A 21 -20.86 -4.86 2.41
N PRO A 22 -20.59 -4.09 1.33
CA PRO A 22 -19.46 -3.17 1.26
C PRO A 22 -19.60 -1.91 2.14
N ALA A 23 -20.75 -1.72 2.80
CA ALA A 23 -21.00 -0.66 3.77
C ALA A 23 -20.73 -1.07 5.22
N LEU A 24 -20.42 -2.35 5.47
CA LEU A 24 -20.16 -2.86 6.80
C LEU A 24 -18.88 -2.25 7.38
N THR A 25 -18.95 -1.76 8.62
CA THR A 25 -17.79 -1.22 9.32
C THR A 25 -17.20 -2.26 10.28
N LEU A 26 -15.88 -2.24 10.48
CA LEU A 26 -15.25 -3.14 11.46
C LEU A 26 -15.83 -2.93 12.87
N ARG A 27 -16.17 -1.68 13.23
CA ARG A 27 -16.78 -1.37 14.52
C ARG A 27 -18.15 -2.02 14.69
N SER A 28 -19.03 -1.94 13.68
CA SER A 28 -20.34 -2.60 13.74
C SER A 28 -20.21 -4.12 13.79
N TYR A 29 -19.26 -4.68 13.02
CA TYR A 29 -18.99 -6.10 13.00
C TYR A 29 -18.45 -6.64 14.33
N CYS A 30 -17.48 -5.96 14.93
CA CYS A 30 -16.96 -6.30 16.25
C CYS A 30 -18.04 -6.23 17.34
N ARG A 31 -18.97 -5.27 17.24
CA ARG A 31 -20.10 -5.13 18.17
C ARG A 31 -21.07 -6.31 18.08
N GLU A 32 -21.35 -6.79 16.87
CA GLU A 32 -22.25 -7.93 16.62
C GLU A 32 -21.62 -9.27 17.03
N ARG A 33 -20.32 -9.43 16.82
CA ARG A 33 -19.56 -10.64 17.20
C ARG A 33 -19.03 -10.63 18.64
N HIS A 34 -19.35 -9.61 19.43
CA HIS A 34 -18.82 -9.41 20.79
C HIS A 34 -17.28 -9.47 20.88
N VAL A 35 -16.60 -8.99 19.84
CA VAL A 35 -15.14 -8.92 19.79
C VAL A 35 -14.68 -7.54 20.25
N ASN A 36 -13.61 -7.49 21.03
CA ASN A 36 -13.04 -6.22 21.48
C ASN A 36 -12.47 -5.45 20.28
N TYR A 37 -13.17 -4.38 19.88
CA TYR A 37 -12.77 -3.51 18.77
C TYR A 37 -11.40 -2.86 18.99
N HIS A 38 -11.08 -2.42 20.21
CA HIS A 38 -9.81 -1.79 20.50
C HIS A 38 -8.65 -2.79 20.39
N GLY A 39 -8.84 -4.00 20.94
CA GLY A 39 -7.88 -5.09 20.79
C GLY A 39 -7.67 -5.51 19.34
N MET A 40 -8.75 -5.54 18.55
CA MET A 40 -8.70 -5.80 17.11
C MET A 40 -7.91 -4.71 16.37
N CYS A 41 -8.16 -3.44 16.64
CA CYS A 41 -7.40 -2.33 16.04
C CYS A 41 -5.90 -2.38 16.40
N LEU A 42 -5.57 -2.68 17.65
CA LEU A 42 -4.18 -2.82 18.08
C LEU A 42 -3.52 -4.01 17.38
N TRP A 43 -4.21 -5.15 17.29
CA TRP A 43 -3.72 -6.33 16.59
C TRP A 43 -3.48 -6.02 15.10
N LEU A 44 -4.43 -5.39 14.42
CA LEU A 44 -4.29 -4.94 13.03
C LEU A 44 -3.07 -4.01 12.86
N SER A 45 -2.88 -3.05 13.77
CA SER A 45 -1.72 -2.14 13.74
C SER A 45 -0.39 -2.87 13.93
N ARG A 46 -0.32 -3.89 14.81
CA ARG A 46 0.89 -4.70 15.02
C ARG A 46 1.24 -5.55 13.81
N HIS A 47 0.24 -5.97 13.04
CA HIS A 47 0.40 -6.77 11.83
C HIS A 47 0.46 -5.91 10.54
N GLY A 48 0.43 -4.57 10.66
CA GLY A 48 0.50 -3.66 9.51
C GLY A 48 -0.74 -3.65 8.60
N ILE A 49 -1.90 -4.08 9.11
CA ILE A 49 -3.12 -4.21 8.32
C ILE A 49 -3.99 -2.95 8.51
N SER A 50 -4.20 -2.18 7.45
CA SER A 50 -5.10 -1.02 7.48
C SER A 50 -6.54 -1.43 7.13
N ILE A 51 -7.51 -0.97 7.92
CA ILE A 51 -8.95 -1.23 7.68
C ILE A 51 -9.39 -0.69 6.31
N ARG A 52 -8.74 0.36 5.80
CA ARG A 52 -9.02 0.94 4.48
C ARG A 52 -8.67 0.00 3.33
N GLU A 53 -7.59 -0.79 3.49
CA GLU A 53 -7.12 -1.77 2.51
C GLU A 53 -8.02 -3.02 2.46
N LEU A 54 -8.80 -3.27 3.52
CA LEU A 54 -9.70 -4.42 3.60
C LEU A 54 -10.97 -4.26 2.77
N ARG A 55 -11.33 -3.03 2.39
CA ARG A 55 -12.52 -2.78 1.57
C ARG A 55 -12.19 -3.19 0.13
N PRO A 56 -12.93 -4.13 -0.49
CA PRO A 56 -12.70 -4.48 -1.88
C PRO A 56 -12.83 -3.20 -2.71
N SER A 57 -11.75 -2.84 -3.38
CA SER A 57 -11.68 -1.65 -4.23
C SER A 57 -12.69 -1.85 -5.35
N SER A 58 -13.82 -1.16 -5.24
CA SER A 58 -14.75 -0.97 -6.34
C SER A 58 -14.00 -0.19 -7.42
N SER A 59 -13.40 -0.91 -8.37
CA SER A 59 -13.04 -0.36 -9.66
C SER A 59 -14.32 0.08 -10.37
N VAL A 60 -14.68 1.35 -10.25
CA VAL A 60 -15.62 2.01 -11.17
C VAL A 60 -14.90 3.19 -11.80
N THR A 61 -14.36 2.92 -12.99
CA THR A 61 -14.30 3.87 -14.09
C THR A 61 -15.71 4.32 -14.45
N THR A 62 -16.04 5.60 -14.27
CA THR A 62 -17.03 6.27 -15.11
C THR A 62 -16.58 7.70 -15.38
N ALA A 63 -16.41 7.98 -16.67
CA ALA A 63 -16.03 9.26 -17.24
C ALA A 63 -17.22 10.26 -17.26
N LYS A 64 -16.84 11.55 -17.31
CA LYS A 64 -17.44 12.64 -18.12
C LYS A 64 -18.51 13.57 -17.48
N GLU A 65 -18.03 14.76 -17.06
CA GLU A 65 -18.39 16.17 -17.43
C GLU A 65 -19.88 16.64 -17.46
N PRO A 66 -20.20 17.96 -17.56
CA PRO A 66 -19.48 19.21 -17.23
C PRO A 66 -20.34 20.19 -16.36
N ALA A 67 -19.74 21.23 -15.74
CA ALA A 67 -20.31 22.59 -15.63
C ALA A 67 -19.50 23.52 -14.70
N SER A 68 -18.83 24.50 -15.32
CA SER A 68 -18.88 25.93 -15.01
C SER A 68 -18.93 26.41 -13.55
N SER A 69 -17.84 27.06 -13.10
CA SER A 69 -17.80 28.52 -12.85
C SER A 69 -16.91 28.89 -11.63
N PHE A 70 -15.81 29.58 -11.95
CA PHE A 70 -15.03 30.52 -11.12
C PHE A 70 -14.27 30.08 -9.84
N SER A 71 -12.95 30.38 -9.90
CA SER A 71 -12.04 30.78 -8.80
C SER A 71 -11.61 29.68 -7.81
N ARG A 72 -10.34 29.46 -7.45
CA ARG A 72 -9.09 30.23 -7.49
C ARG A 72 -7.92 29.26 -7.73
N LEU A 73 -6.83 29.77 -8.29
CA LEU A 73 -5.54 29.06 -8.36
C LEU A 73 -5.03 28.80 -6.94
N LEU A 74 -5.36 27.64 -6.37
CA LEU A 74 -4.59 27.03 -5.30
C LEU A 74 -3.78 25.89 -5.94
N PRO A 75 -2.52 25.66 -5.54
CA PRO A 75 -1.86 24.44 -5.93
C PRO A 75 -2.71 23.30 -5.38
N VAL A 76 -3.38 22.59 -6.29
CA VAL A 76 -3.96 21.29 -6.01
C VAL A 76 -2.77 20.45 -5.57
N CYS A 77 -2.63 20.27 -4.25
CA CYS A 77 -1.96 19.11 -3.71
C CYS A 77 -2.70 17.94 -4.33
N SER A 78 -2.15 17.42 -5.42
CA SER A 78 -2.60 16.19 -6.02
C SER A 78 -2.73 15.22 -4.87
N SER A 79 -3.95 14.75 -4.61
CA SER A 79 -4.18 13.64 -3.72
C SER A 79 -3.30 12.51 -4.24
N SER A 80 -2.10 12.39 -3.70
CA SER A 80 -1.21 11.28 -3.98
C SER A 80 -1.94 10.10 -3.37
N SER A 81 -2.74 9.46 -4.21
CA SER A 81 -2.98 8.03 -4.20
C SER A 81 -1.61 7.34 -4.35
N SER A 82 -0.72 7.58 -3.39
CA SER A 82 0.47 6.79 -3.22
C SER A 82 -0.09 5.48 -2.71
N SER A 83 -0.09 4.46 -3.55
CA SER A 83 0.00 3.12 -3.00
C SER A 83 1.16 3.14 -1.99
N PRO A 84 1.01 2.52 -0.80
CA PRO A 84 2.00 2.59 0.27
C PRO A 84 3.40 2.14 -0.18
N ASP A 85 3.49 1.43 -1.31
CA ASP A 85 4.72 0.91 -1.89
C ASP A 85 5.42 1.81 -2.91
N MET A 86 4.85 2.96 -3.29
CA MET A 86 5.45 3.85 -4.30
C MET A 86 6.43 4.86 -3.67
N LEU A 87 7.67 4.80 -4.13
CA LEU A 87 8.73 5.74 -3.81
C LEU A 87 8.83 6.79 -4.92
N TYR A 88 9.09 8.04 -4.53
CA TYR A 88 9.21 9.18 -5.44
C TYR A 88 10.53 9.92 -5.18
N GLY A 89 11.19 10.36 -6.25
CA GLY A 89 12.45 11.11 -6.15
C GLY A 89 13.58 10.35 -5.49
N VAL A 90 13.73 9.05 -5.77
CA VAL A 90 14.80 8.22 -5.23
C VAL A 90 16.08 8.49 -6.00
N THR A 91 17.19 8.76 -5.30
CA THR A 91 18.52 8.86 -5.90
C THR A 91 19.41 7.79 -5.30
N ILE A 92 20.01 6.97 -6.16
CA ILE A 92 20.90 5.86 -5.78
C ILE A 92 22.29 6.20 -6.30
N THR A 93 23.28 6.21 -5.40
CA THR A 93 24.69 6.38 -5.77
C THR A 93 25.42 5.07 -5.51
N PHE A 94 25.91 4.47 -6.58
CA PHE A 94 26.67 3.22 -6.55
C PHE A 94 28.15 3.47 -6.25
N PRO A 95 28.87 2.48 -5.69
CA PRO A 95 30.27 2.64 -5.29
C PRO A 95 31.26 2.82 -6.46
N ASP A 96 30.82 2.56 -7.69
CA ASP A 96 31.55 2.86 -8.93
C ASP A 96 31.43 4.34 -9.36
N GLY A 97 30.71 5.16 -8.59
CA GLY A 97 30.47 6.57 -8.87
C GLY A 97 29.24 6.84 -9.74
N VAL A 98 28.53 5.80 -10.20
CA VAL A 98 27.32 5.97 -11.00
C VAL A 98 26.17 6.41 -10.10
N THR A 99 25.46 7.45 -10.52
CA THR A 99 24.27 7.95 -9.81
C THR A 99 23.04 7.83 -10.68
N VAL A 100 21.99 7.22 -10.14
CA VAL A 100 20.71 6.97 -10.83
C VAL A 100 19.59 7.68 -10.08
N SER A 101 18.87 8.56 -10.79
CA SER A 101 17.70 9.25 -10.25
C SER A 101 16.41 8.63 -10.79
N ILE A 102 15.59 8.09 -9.89
CA ILE A 102 14.31 7.45 -10.18
C ILE A 102 13.20 8.40 -9.74
N LYS A 103 12.46 8.95 -10.71
CA LYS A 103 11.36 9.89 -10.43
C LYS A 103 10.22 9.23 -9.66
N GLN A 104 9.89 7.97 -10.00
CA GLN A 104 8.84 7.18 -9.36
C GLN A 104 9.12 5.68 -9.56
N GLY A 105 8.89 4.87 -8.53
CA GLY A 105 8.96 3.41 -8.63
C GLY A 105 8.54 2.71 -7.35
N SER A 106 8.10 1.46 -7.43
CA SER A 106 7.78 0.71 -6.21
C SER A 106 9.04 0.31 -5.44
N SER A 107 8.92 0.14 -4.13
CA SER A 107 9.98 -0.38 -3.25
C SER A 107 10.59 -1.68 -3.80
N PHE A 108 9.76 -2.62 -4.24
CA PHE A 108 10.17 -3.87 -4.87
C PHE A 108 10.97 -3.65 -6.17
N SER A 109 10.52 -2.74 -7.04
CA SER A 109 11.20 -2.48 -8.31
C SER A 109 12.55 -1.81 -8.10
N VAL A 110 12.65 -0.88 -7.14
CA VAL A 110 13.89 -0.22 -6.76
C VAL A 110 14.89 -1.22 -6.18
N SER A 111 14.46 -2.10 -5.28
CA SER A 111 15.33 -3.17 -4.75
C SER A 111 15.85 -4.09 -5.86
N ARG A 112 14.95 -4.58 -6.72
CA ARG A 112 15.34 -5.46 -7.83
C ARG A 112 16.28 -4.79 -8.82
N PHE A 113 16.13 -3.47 -9.03
CA PHE A 113 17.05 -2.69 -9.85
C PHE A 113 18.47 -2.67 -9.25
N ILE A 114 18.58 -2.41 -7.95
CA ILE A 114 19.86 -2.42 -7.22
C ILE A 114 20.52 -3.79 -7.31
N ASP A 115 19.76 -4.87 -7.05
CA ASP A 115 20.29 -6.24 -7.09
C ASP A 115 20.84 -6.60 -8.48
N ARG A 116 20.11 -6.24 -9.54
CA ARG A 116 20.51 -6.49 -10.92
C ARG A 116 21.77 -5.70 -11.30
N TYR A 117 21.86 -4.45 -10.86
CA TYR A 117 23.03 -3.60 -11.08
C TYR A 117 24.28 -4.21 -10.42
N ASN A 118 24.15 -4.59 -9.14
CA ASN A 118 25.24 -5.22 -8.39
C ASN A 118 25.67 -6.56 -9.01
N SER A 119 24.72 -7.38 -9.48
CA SER A 119 25.02 -8.65 -10.15
C SER A 119 25.80 -8.45 -11.46
N LYS A 120 25.48 -7.40 -12.24
CA LYS A 120 26.18 -7.11 -13.50
C LYS A 120 27.60 -6.63 -13.26
N ILE A 121 27.83 -5.83 -12.22
CA ILE A 121 29.18 -5.40 -11.85
C ILE A 121 30.05 -6.57 -11.38
N GLN A 122 29.49 -7.55 -10.68
CA GLN A 122 30.25 -8.74 -10.30
C GLN A 122 30.61 -9.62 -11.51
N GLU A 123 29.70 -9.73 -12.48
CA GLU A 123 29.94 -10.48 -13.72
C GLU A 123 31.07 -9.87 -14.54
N GLU A 124 31.10 -8.53 -14.71
CA GLU A 124 32.19 -7.85 -15.43
C GLU A 124 33.54 -7.94 -14.72
N LYS A 125 33.56 -7.94 -13.38
CA LYS A 125 34.78 -8.14 -12.59
C LYS A 125 35.31 -9.57 -12.65
N SER A 126 34.42 -10.56 -12.83
CA SER A 126 34.81 -11.97 -12.92
C SER A 126 35.36 -12.37 -14.30
N CYS A 127 35.04 -11.61 -15.36
CA CYS A 127 35.55 -11.85 -16.71
C CYS A 127 36.92 -11.19 -16.98
N LEU A 128 37.41 -10.39 -16.03
CA LEU A 128 38.70 -9.69 -16.11
C LEU A 128 39.80 -10.33 -15.24
N LEU A 129 39.55 -11.53 -14.73
CA LEU A 129 40.46 -12.35 -13.92
C LEU A 129 40.80 -13.63 -14.68
#